data_AF-A0A7Z9TXA0-F1
#
_entry.id   AF-A0A7Z9TXA0-F1
#
_cell.length_a   1.000
_cell.length_b   1.000
_cell.length_c   1.000
_cell.angle_alpha   90.00
_cell.angle_beta   90.00
_cell.angle_gamma   90.00
#
_symmetry.space_group_name_H-M   'P 1'
#
loop_
_entity.id
_entity.type
_entity.pdbx_description
1 polymer ?
#
loop_
_entity_poly.entity_id
_entity_poly.type
_entity_poly.pdbx_seq_one_letter_code
_entity_poly.pdbx_strand_id
1 'polypeptide(L)'
;MENIPNISVIDPITPAWNHMVRILFKPFAFKKWLLLGFCAFLSQCGEAGGSNITNISYFRTSNSNIGEWVEANTMLFVTLICASILVIFIFVCFILWLASRGKFMLIDGIVKNRGAVSEPWNDYKKEGNSLCLLSIFIWIVYVVVFVIIVGLSLLIAMPDIQNGSFQTAGLLAVLFGSLTFILYIFASIAITFFLNVFVLPTMYLKRIKATEAFKLAWTQFCKDRMWKSTLLFLMMLMLGIGASTIGFFGILATCCLGALPYVNSVLFLPITLFFACYSLCYLQQFGKDWTFFKNLCRFCNYELHGLEDGCVCPECGKN
;
A
#
# COMPACT_ATOMS: atom_id res chain seq x y z
N MET A 1 22.91 -15.62 -26.40
CA MET A 1 21.63 -15.88 -25.70
C MET A 1 21.97 -15.98 -24.23
N GLU A 2 21.90 -14.85 -23.54
CA GLU A 2 22.25 -14.73 -22.12
C GLU A 2 21.26 -15.61 -21.34
N ASN A 3 21.77 -16.52 -20.50
CA ASN A 3 20.97 -17.43 -19.68
C ASN A 3 19.92 -16.63 -18.91
N ILE A 4 18.67 -16.66 -19.36
CA ILE A 4 17.57 -15.96 -18.70
C ILE A 4 17.41 -16.65 -17.34
N PRO A 5 17.70 -15.96 -16.20
CA PRO A 5 17.48 -16.57 -14.90
C PRO A 5 16.01 -17.00 -14.84
N ASN A 6 15.77 -18.25 -14.42
CA ASN A 6 14.43 -18.78 -14.35
C ASN A 6 13.67 -18.07 -13.22
N ILE A 7 13.04 -16.94 -13.54
CA ILE A 7 12.29 -16.13 -12.57
C ILE A 7 11.09 -16.95 -12.13
N SER A 8 11.08 -17.32 -10.85
CA SER A 8 10.08 -18.11 -10.16
C SER A 8 9.44 -17.28 -9.06
N VAL A 9 8.11 -17.35 -8.98
CA VAL A 9 7.31 -16.61 -7.99
C VAL A 9 7.33 -17.31 -6.62
N ILE A 10 7.69 -18.60 -6.57
CA ILE A 10 7.68 -19.43 -5.35
C ILE A 10 9.04 -19.40 -4.65
N ASP A 11 10.13 -19.40 -5.41
CA ASP A 11 11.50 -19.42 -4.87
C ASP A 11 11.83 -18.30 -3.86
N PRO A 12 11.31 -17.04 -3.97
CA PRO A 12 11.63 -15.98 -3.03
C PRO A 12 10.85 -16.08 -1.71
N ILE A 13 9.89 -17.00 -1.56
CA ILE A 13 9.11 -17.17 -0.32
C ILE A 13 10.03 -17.55 0.85
N THR A 14 10.86 -18.57 0.69
CA THR A 14 11.74 -19.06 1.76
C THR A 14 12.81 -18.03 2.16
N PRO A 15 13.55 -17.40 1.22
CA PRO A 15 14.46 -16.31 1.54
C PRO A 15 13.75 -15.13 2.23
N ALA A 16 12.56 -14.74 1.77
CA ALA A 16 11.81 -13.64 2.37
C ALA A 16 11.40 -13.92 3.82
N TRP A 17 10.94 -15.15 4.10
CA TRP A 17 10.66 -15.60 5.46
C TRP A 17 11.91 -15.54 6.34
N ASN A 18 13.05 -16.03 5.83
CA ASN A 18 14.32 -15.99 6.56
C ASN A 18 14.77 -14.55 6.85
N HIS A 19 14.60 -13.61 5.92
CA HIS A 19 14.86 -12.19 6.15
C HIS A 19 13.95 -11.59 7.20
N MET A 20 12.64 -11.83 7.12
CA MET A 20 11.68 -11.38 8.12
C MET A 20 12.05 -11.90 9.52
N VAL A 21 12.34 -13.20 9.66
CA VAL A 21 12.74 -13.80 10.94
C VAL A 21 14.01 -13.17 11.47
N ARG A 22 15.02 -12.99 10.62
CA ARG A 22 16.29 -12.35 11.00
C ARG A 22 16.05 -10.92 11.49
N ILE A 23 15.30 -10.12 10.75
CA ILE A 23 15.10 -8.70 11.07
C ILE A 23 14.34 -8.51 12.38
N LEU A 24 13.30 -9.32 12.61
CA LEU A 24 12.42 -9.17 13.78
C LEU A 24 12.92 -9.93 15.02
N PHE A 25 13.46 -11.13 14.85
CA PHE A 25 13.72 -12.06 15.96
C PHE A 25 15.21 -12.36 16.19
N LYS A 26 16.14 -11.97 15.30
CA LYS A 26 17.58 -12.27 15.45
C LYS A 26 18.51 -11.06 15.16
N PRO A 27 18.92 -10.28 16.19
CA PRO A 27 18.53 -10.36 17.59
C PRO A 27 17.16 -9.72 17.85
N PHE A 28 16.36 -10.31 18.75
CA PHE A 28 15.12 -9.69 19.19
C PHE A 28 15.42 -8.45 20.03
N ALA A 29 15.04 -7.29 19.52
CA ALA A 29 15.19 -6.01 20.20
C ALA A 29 13.84 -5.28 20.19
N PHE A 30 13.19 -5.19 21.36
CA PHE A 30 11.86 -4.60 21.49
C PHE A 30 11.78 -3.17 20.95
N LYS A 31 12.81 -2.35 21.22
CA LYS A 31 12.93 -0.99 20.68
C LYS A 31 12.92 -0.97 19.15
N LYS A 32 13.67 -1.87 18.51
CA LYS A 32 13.71 -1.99 17.05
C LYS A 32 12.37 -2.46 16.50
N TRP A 33 11.73 -3.41 17.17
CA TRP A 33 10.41 -3.92 16.80
C TRP A 33 9.34 -2.82 16.80
N LEU A 34 9.27 -2.00 17.87
CA LEU A 34 8.35 -0.86 17.93
C LEU A 34 8.67 0.23 16.88
N LEU A 35 9.94 0.50 16.60
CA LEU A 35 10.34 1.47 15.60
C LEU A 35 10.01 1.00 14.17
N LEU A 36 10.25 -0.27 13.86
CA LEU A 36 9.80 -0.87 12.59
C LEU A 36 8.27 -0.92 12.50
N GLY A 37 7.60 -1.21 13.61
CA GLY A 37 6.14 -1.09 13.76
C GLY A 37 5.63 0.31 13.48
N PHE A 38 6.35 1.34 13.95
CA PHE A 38 6.04 2.74 13.63
C PHE A 38 6.27 3.06 12.16
N CYS A 39 7.35 2.60 11.55
CA CYS A 39 7.58 2.76 10.10
C CYS A 39 6.48 2.07 9.28
N ALA A 40 6.08 0.86 9.68
CA ALA A 40 4.99 0.11 9.05
C ALA A 40 3.65 0.84 9.21
N PHE A 41 3.35 1.35 10.40
CA PHE A 41 2.16 2.14 10.66
C PHE A 41 2.10 3.37 9.75
N LEU A 42 3.17 4.18 9.74
CA LEU A 42 3.25 5.35 8.87
C LEU A 42 3.03 4.96 7.41
N SER A 43 3.69 3.90 6.92
CA SER A 43 3.56 3.45 5.53
C SER A 43 2.12 3.10 5.12
N GLN A 44 1.29 2.68 6.09
CA GLN A 44 -0.09 2.23 5.90
C GLN A 44 -1.14 3.34 6.15
N CYS A 45 -0.79 4.44 6.83
CA CYS A 45 -1.75 5.50 7.17
C CYS A 45 -2.48 6.11 5.96
N GLY A 46 -1.87 6.07 4.77
CA GLY A 46 -2.47 6.58 3.53
C GLY A 46 -3.10 5.52 2.62
N GLU A 47 -3.07 4.24 3.00
CA GLU A 47 -3.53 3.13 2.15
C GLU A 47 -4.91 2.59 2.56
N ALA A 48 -5.34 2.86 3.79
CA ALA A 48 -6.68 2.54 4.26
C ALA A 48 -7.73 3.52 3.70
N GLY A 49 -7.96 3.46 2.39
CA GLY A 49 -9.00 4.19 1.66
C GLY A 49 -10.41 3.64 1.89
N GLY A 50 -10.72 3.27 3.14
CA GLY A 50 -12.00 2.72 3.54
C GLY A 50 -12.48 3.44 4.80
N SER A 51 -12.81 4.72 4.67
CA SER A 51 -13.67 5.35 5.67
C SER A 51 -14.97 4.55 5.69
N ASN A 52 -15.18 3.77 6.74
CA ASN A 52 -16.44 3.09 7.00
C ASN A 52 -17.45 4.17 7.40
N ILE A 53 -17.96 4.93 6.42
CA ILE A 53 -19.06 5.89 6.59
C ILE A 53 -20.39 5.12 6.70
N THR A 54 -20.39 4.00 7.42
CA THR A 54 -21.58 3.15 7.62
C THR A 54 -22.40 3.57 8.84
N ASN A 55 -21.94 4.59 9.58
CA ASN A 55 -22.72 5.20 10.66
C ASN A 55 -23.08 6.67 10.36
N ILE A 56 -23.70 6.93 9.21
CA ILE A 56 -24.51 8.16 8.97
C ILE A 56 -25.82 8.12 9.81
N SER A 57 -26.03 7.06 10.58
CA SER A 57 -27.10 6.96 11.59
C SER A 57 -27.00 8.03 12.69
N TYR A 58 -25.81 8.58 13.00
CA TYR A 58 -25.68 9.69 13.95
C TYR A 58 -26.21 11.03 13.42
N PHE A 59 -26.39 11.17 12.10
CA PHE A 59 -26.96 12.38 11.50
C PHE A 59 -28.49 12.30 11.30
N ARG A 60 -29.13 11.20 11.70
CA ARG A 60 -30.60 11.08 11.68
C ARG A 60 -31.26 11.65 12.94
N THR A 61 -30.69 12.68 13.55
CA THR A 61 -31.49 13.53 14.44
C THR A 61 -32.24 14.52 13.54
N SER A 62 -33.45 14.13 13.13
CA SER A 62 -34.42 15.01 12.47
C SER A 62 -34.85 16.09 13.46
N ASN A 63 -33.97 17.06 13.70
CA ASN A 63 -34.28 18.24 14.49
C ASN A 63 -34.75 19.29 13.47
N SER A 64 -36.04 19.60 13.46
CA SER A 64 -36.67 20.61 12.58
C SER A 64 -35.95 21.96 12.62
N ASN A 65 -35.29 22.25 13.74
CA ASN A 65 -34.51 23.48 13.97
C ASN A 65 -33.24 23.59 13.10
N ILE A 66 -32.69 22.47 12.60
CA ILE A 66 -31.48 22.50 11.74
C ILE A 66 -31.85 22.98 10.33
N GLY A 67 -33.01 22.57 9.81
CA GLY A 67 -33.50 23.00 8.50
C GLY A 67 -33.75 24.51 8.46
N GLU A 68 -34.48 25.03 9.45
CA GLU A 68 -34.75 26.47 9.57
C GLU A 68 -33.47 27.30 9.76
N TRP A 69 -32.48 26.79 10.52
CA TRP A 69 -31.19 27.46 10.69
C TRP A 69 -30.35 27.47 9.41
N VAL A 70 -30.38 26.38 8.63
CA VAL A 70 -29.69 26.27 7.32
C VAL A 70 -30.32 27.22 6.30
N GLU A 71 -31.64 27.32 6.26
CA GLU A 71 -32.35 28.28 5.38
C GLU A 71 -32.08 29.74 5.79
N ALA A 72 -32.02 30.03 7.09
CA ALA A 72 -31.69 31.36 7.59
C ALA A 72 -30.22 31.76 7.36
N ASN A 73 -29.30 30.80 7.26
CA ASN A 73 -27.85 31.04 7.22
C ASN A 73 -27.15 30.27 6.08
N THR A 74 -27.76 30.26 4.89
CA THR A 74 -27.27 29.52 3.72
C THR A 74 -25.81 29.82 3.38
N MET A 75 -25.41 31.10 3.43
CA MET A 75 -24.04 31.52 3.13
C MET A 75 -23.02 30.97 4.15
N LEU A 76 -23.36 30.97 5.45
CA LEU A 76 -22.48 30.42 6.50
C LEU A 76 -22.39 28.90 6.40
N PHE A 77 -23.50 28.22 6.12
CA PHE A 77 -23.53 26.77 5.95
C PHE A 77 -22.66 26.30 4.78
N VAL A 78 -22.80 26.93 3.61
CA VAL A 78 -21.94 26.64 2.44
C VAL A 78 -20.47 26.92 2.75
N THR A 79 -20.18 28.03 3.44
CA THR A 79 -18.80 28.38 3.84
C THR A 79 -18.19 27.33 4.78
N LEU A 80 -18.96 26.84 5.77
CA LEU A 80 -18.51 25.80 6.70
C LEU A 80 -18.25 24.47 5.99
N ILE A 81 -19.10 24.08 5.02
CA ILE A 81 -18.88 22.87 4.22
C ILE A 81 -17.60 23.02 3.39
N CYS A 82 -17.44 24.11 2.64
CA CYS A 82 -16.24 24.34 1.85
C CYS A 82 -14.97 24.37 2.72
N ALA A 83 -15.04 25.02 3.89
CA ALA A 83 -13.93 25.03 4.84
C ALA A 83 -13.60 23.63 5.36
N SER A 84 -14.61 22.82 5.72
CA SER A 84 -14.39 21.46 6.22
C SER A 84 -13.77 20.54 5.15
N ILE A 85 -14.24 20.62 3.90
CA ILE A 85 -13.67 19.85 2.77
C ILE A 85 -12.21 20.24 2.55
N LEU A 86 -11.89 21.53 2.61
CA LEU A 86 -10.52 22.03 2.46
C LEU A 86 -9.60 21.53 3.59
N VAL A 87 -10.08 21.55 4.84
CA VAL A 87 -9.32 21.02 5.99
C VAL A 87 -9.09 19.52 5.84
N ILE A 88 -10.12 18.75 5.45
CA ILE A 88 -9.99 17.30 5.20
C ILE A 88 -8.98 17.04 4.08
N PHE A 89 -9.03 17.81 2.99
CA PHE A 89 -8.09 17.66 1.88
C PHE A 89 -6.64 17.91 2.32
N ILE A 90 -6.38 18.99 3.07
CA ILE A 90 -5.04 19.27 3.63
C ILE A 90 -4.58 18.13 4.55
N PHE A 91 -5.48 17.64 5.41
CA PHE A 91 -5.19 16.53 6.31
C PHE A 91 -4.83 15.25 5.54
N VAL A 92 -5.61 14.90 4.50
CA VAL A 92 -5.33 13.74 3.64
C VAL A 92 -3.98 13.90 2.93
N CYS A 93 -3.69 15.07 2.36
CA CYS A 93 -2.38 15.34 1.76
C CYS A 93 -1.24 15.18 2.76
N PHE A 94 -1.42 15.65 3.99
CA PHE A 94 -0.44 15.50 5.06
C PHE A 94 -0.22 14.01 5.42
N ILE A 95 -1.28 13.23 5.53
CA ILE A 95 -1.20 11.78 5.79
C ILE A 95 -0.51 11.04 4.63
N LEU A 96 -0.83 11.36 3.37
CA LEU A 96 -0.16 10.78 2.20
C LEU A 96 1.33 11.12 2.15
N TRP A 97 1.69 12.34 2.55
CA TRP A 97 3.08 12.76 2.67
C TRP A 97 3.82 11.95 3.74
N LEU A 98 3.24 11.83 4.94
CA LEU A 98 3.78 11.00 6.02
C LEU A 98 3.92 9.53 5.58
N ALA A 99 2.92 8.98 4.90
CA ALA A 99 2.94 7.60 4.42
C ALA A 99 4.02 7.34 3.38
N SER A 100 4.21 8.28 2.46
CA SER A 100 5.29 8.21 1.47
C SER A 100 6.66 8.17 2.15
N ARG A 101 6.85 8.90 3.25
CA ARG A 101 8.09 8.85 4.03
C ARG A 101 8.25 7.57 4.83
N GLY A 102 7.18 7.09 5.47
CA GLY A 102 7.16 5.83 6.20
C GLY A 102 7.60 4.64 5.34
N LYS A 103 7.18 4.60 4.08
CA LYS A 103 7.58 3.57 3.11
C LYS A 103 9.09 3.47 2.90
N PHE A 104 9.78 4.60 2.73
CA PHE A 104 11.24 4.61 2.58
C PHE A 104 11.97 4.22 3.86
N MET A 105 11.47 4.64 5.02
CA MET A 105 12.05 4.22 6.32
C MET A 105 11.88 2.74 6.57
N LEU A 106 10.73 2.17 6.19
CA LEU A 106 10.46 0.75 6.33
C LEU A 106 11.43 -0.07 5.46
N ILE A 107 11.61 0.30 4.19
CA ILE A 107 12.57 -0.38 3.31
C ILE A 107 14.01 -0.21 3.80
N ASP A 108 14.42 0.98 4.21
CA ASP A 108 15.77 1.21 4.75
C ASP A 108 16.00 0.35 6.00
N GLY A 109 15.01 0.27 6.89
CA GLY A 109 15.07 -0.56 8.09
C GLY A 109 15.13 -2.06 7.80
N ILE A 110 14.45 -2.52 6.74
CA ILE A 110 14.49 -3.91 6.28
C ILE A 110 15.85 -4.24 5.66
N VAL A 111 16.31 -3.41 4.71
CA VAL A 111 17.53 -3.65 3.93
C VAL A 111 18.77 -3.57 4.81
N LYS A 112 18.85 -2.55 5.68
CA LYS A 112 20.00 -2.34 6.57
C LYS A 112 19.83 -2.98 7.94
N ASN A 113 18.73 -3.69 8.19
CA ASN A 113 18.44 -4.36 9.45
C ASN A 113 18.44 -3.42 10.69
N ARG A 114 18.07 -2.15 10.53
CA ARG A 114 18.19 -1.10 11.56
C ARG A 114 16.84 -0.46 11.91
N GLY A 115 16.66 -0.08 13.18
CA GLY A 115 15.49 0.68 13.65
C GLY A 115 15.75 2.19 13.66
N ALA A 116 16.35 2.76 12.61
CA ALA A 116 16.68 4.18 12.54
C ALA A 116 15.56 4.95 11.82
N VAL A 117 15.00 5.99 12.45
CA VAL A 117 13.94 6.82 11.85
C VAL A 117 14.50 8.13 11.30
N SER A 118 15.35 8.82 12.07
CA SER A 118 15.82 10.17 11.73
C SER A 118 16.74 10.22 10.50
N GLU A 119 17.62 9.23 10.36
CA GLU A 119 18.61 9.19 9.28
C GLU A 119 17.95 8.94 7.91
N PRO A 120 17.14 7.87 7.71
CA PRO A 120 16.42 7.69 6.45
C PRO A 120 15.38 8.79 6.17
N TRP A 121 14.84 9.46 7.19
CA TRP A 121 13.94 10.60 7.01
C TRP A 121 14.60 11.74 6.22
N ASN A 122 15.85 12.05 6.55
CA ASN A 122 16.58 13.14 5.92
C ASN A 122 17.17 12.71 4.56
N ASP A 123 17.70 11.49 4.49
CA ASP A 123 18.37 10.96 3.29
C ASP A 123 17.43 10.75 2.11
N TYR A 124 16.18 10.35 2.35
CA TYR A 124 15.19 10.06 1.30
C TYR A 124 14.21 11.22 1.09
N LYS A 125 14.63 12.45 1.37
CA LYS A 125 13.76 13.64 1.28
C LYS A 125 13.26 13.94 -0.12
N LYS A 126 14.12 13.82 -1.11
CA LYS A 126 13.81 14.22 -2.49
C LYS A 126 12.90 13.18 -3.14
N GLU A 127 13.19 11.91 -2.90
CA GLU A 127 12.52 10.72 -3.39
C GLU A 127 11.14 10.60 -2.75
N GLY A 128 11.05 10.76 -1.43
CA GLY A 128 9.80 10.77 -0.68
C GLY A 128 8.83 11.87 -1.12
N ASN A 129 9.34 13.07 -1.42
CA ASN A 129 8.51 14.16 -1.94
C ASN A 129 8.00 13.86 -3.35
N SER A 130 8.83 13.25 -4.21
CA SER A 130 8.39 12.86 -5.56
C SER A 130 7.34 11.75 -5.53
N LEU A 131 7.47 10.77 -4.62
CA LEU A 131 6.47 9.72 -4.44
C LEU A 131 5.16 10.30 -3.92
N CYS A 132 5.23 11.21 -2.93
CA CYS A 132 4.06 11.88 -2.39
C CYS A 132 3.27 12.64 -3.46
N LEU A 133 3.94 13.39 -4.34
CA LEU A 133 3.29 14.08 -5.46
C LEU A 133 2.59 13.10 -6.41
N LEU A 134 3.23 11.98 -6.75
CA LEU A 134 2.63 10.95 -7.59
C LEU A 134 1.41 10.31 -6.88
N SER A 135 1.52 10.02 -5.59
CA SER A 135 0.43 9.46 -4.79
C SER A 135 -0.76 10.42 -4.67
N ILE A 136 -0.53 11.72 -4.46
CA ILE A 136 -1.59 12.73 -4.44
C ILE A 136 -2.28 12.81 -5.79
N PHE A 137 -1.51 12.83 -6.89
CA PHE A 137 -2.08 12.84 -8.24
C PHE A 137 -2.98 11.61 -8.49
N ILE A 138 -2.50 10.42 -8.13
CA ILE A 138 -3.28 9.18 -8.27
C ILE A 138 -4.53 9.20 -7.38
N TRP A 139 -4.43 9.71 -6.16
CA TRP A 139 -5.57 9.86 -5.26
C TRP A 139 -6.63 10.81 -5.83
N ILE A 140 -6.22 11.96 -6.39
CA ILE A 140 -7.15 12.89 -7.06
C ILE A 140 -7.85 12.20 -8.23
N VAL A 141 -7.10 11.46 -9.06
CA VAL A 141 -7.67 10.69 -10.17
C VAL A 141 -8.68 9.66 -9.66
N TYR A 142 -8.38 8.96 -8.57
CA TYR A 142 -9.32 8.02 -7.96
C TYR A 142 -10.61 8.67 -7.46
N VAL A 143 -10.51 9.83 -6.81
CA VAL A 143 -11.69 10.58 -6.33
C VAL A 143 -12.52 11.08 -7.50
N VAL A 144 -11.88 11.66 -8.53
CA VAL A 144 -12.59 12.16 -9.72
C VAL A 144 -13.31 11.02 -10.44
N VAL A 145 -12.65 9.89 -10.66
CA VAL A 145 -13.27 8.72 -11.31
C VAL A 145 -14.41 8.16 -10.45
N PHE A 146 -14.25 8.10 -9.13
CA PHE A 146 -15.31 7.67 -8.22
C PHE A 146 -16.54 8.59 -8.29
N VAL A 147 -16.34 9.91 -8.26
CA VAL A 147 -17.42 10.90 -8.39
C VAL A 147 -18.13 10.78 -9.74
N ILE A 148 -17.40 10.54 -10.82
CA ILE A 148 -18.00 10.31 -12.15
C ILE A 148 -18.85 9.04 -12.16
N ILE A 149 -18.34 7.93 -11.63
CA ILE A 149 -19.08 6.66 -11.57
C ILE A 149 -20.37 6.84 -10.76
N VAL A 150 -20.26 7.36 -9.53
CA VAL A 150 -21.42 7.57 -8.65
C VAL A 150 -22.40 8.59 -9.26
N GLY A 151 -21.89 9.68 -9.82
CA GLY A 151 -22.69 10.72 -10.46
C GLY A 151 -23.48 10.19 -11.66
N LEU A 152 -22.83 9.42 -12.54
CA LEU A 152 -23.50 8.77 -13.68
C LEU A 152 -24.52 7.74 -13.22
N SER A 153 -24.20 6.91 -12.21
CA SER A 153 -25.14 5.95 -11.65
C SER A 153 -26.39 6.62 -11.07
N LEU A 154 -26.23 7.75 -10.36
CA LEU A 154 -27.35 8.52 -9.82
C LEU A 154 -28.16 9.22 -10.93
N LEU A 155 -27.51 9.78 -11.94
CA LEU A 155 -28.19 10.41 -13.08
C LEU A 155 -29.10 9.44 -13.83
N ILE A 156 -28.64 8.19 -14.03
CA ILE A 156 -29.43 7.14 -14.68
C ILE A 156 -30.56 6.65 -13.76
N ALA A 157 -30.34 6.63 -12.44
CA ALA A 157 -31.34 6.21 -11.46
C ALA A 157 -32.40 7.28 -11.13
N MET A 158 -32.10 8.57 -11.31
CA MET A 158 -33.01 9.69 -11.01
C MET A 158 -34.44 9.56 -11.59
N PRO A 159 -34.64 9.21 -12.88
CA PRO A 159 -36.00 9.06 -13.42
C PRO A 159 -36.79 7.92 -12.77
N ASP A 160 -36.13 6.86 -12.30
CA ASP A 160 -36.78 5.72 -11.62
C ASP A 160 -37.12 6.08 -10.17
N ILE A 161 -36.24 6.83 -9.49
CA ILE A 161 -36.45 7.34 -8.13
C ILE A 161 -37.65 8.29 -8.07
N GLN A 162 -37.83 9.15 -9.08
CA GLN A 162 -38.96 10.08 -9.15
C GLN A 162 -40.30 9.38 -9.38
N ASN A 163 -40.29 8.22 -10.06
CA ASN A 163 -41.51 7.47 -10.39
C ASN A 163 -41.86 6.38 -9.36
N GLY A 164 -40.99 6.12 -8.36
CA GLY A 164 -41.24 5.16 -7.29
C GLY A 164 -41.31 3.70 -7.74
N SER A 165 -40.97 3.41 -9.00
CA SER A 165 -40.88 2.08 -9.57
C SER A 165 -39.43 1.66 -9.71
N PHE A 166 -39.10 0.40 -9.48
CA PHE A 166 -37.83 -0.18 -9.94
C PHE A 166 -38.08 -0.79 -11.32
N GLN A 167 -38.02 0.03 -12.37
CA GLN A 167 -38.21 -0.44 -13.74
C GLN A 167 -36.85 -0.86 -14.36
N THR A 168 -36.84 -1.14 -15.65
CA THR A 168 -35.66 -1.60 -16.40
C THR A 168 -34.45 -0.66 -16.29
N ALA A 169 -34.67 0.65 -16.13
CA ALA A 169 -33.61 1.65 -16.00
C ALA A 169 -32.83 1.52 -14.68
N GLY A 170 -33.51 1.33 -13.54
CA GLY A 170 -32.86 1.11 -12.25
C GLY A 170 -32.07 -0.20 -12.21
N LEU A 171 -32.60 -1.27 -12.81
CA LEU A 171 -31.87 -2.55 -12.92
C LEU A 171 -30.59 -2.40 -13.76
N LEU A 172 -30.66 -1.68 -14.88
CA LEU A 172 -29.49 -1.40 -15.72
C LEU A 172 -28.46 -0.52 -14.98
N ALA A 173 -28.90 0.50 -14.25
CA ALA A 173 -28.01 1.36 -13.46
C ALA A 173 -27.24 0.57 -12.40
N VAL A 174 -27.91 -0.36 -11.71
CA VAL A 174 -27.27 -1.21 -10.69
C VAL A 174 -26.30 -2.20 -11.33
N LEU A 175 -26.67 -2.85 -12.44
CA LEU A 175 -25.80 -3.82 -13.12
C LEU A 175 -24.54 -3.17 -13.69
N PHE A 176 -24.68 -2.09 -14.46
CA PHE A 176 -23.53 -1.37 -15.02
C PHE A 176 -22.72 -0.66 -13.95
N GLY A 177 -23.38 -0.01 -12.99
CA GLY A 177 -22.70 0.66 -11.87
C GLY A 177 -21.88 -0.31 -11.03
N SER A 178 -22.43 -1.48 -10.69
CA SER A 178 -21.72 -2.53 -9.95
C SER A 178 -20.52 -3.06 -10.73
N LEU A 179 -20.69 -3.39 -12.02
CA LEU A 179 -19.59 -3.88 -12.85
C LEU A 179 -18.45 -2.85 -12.98
N THR A 180 -18.78 -1.59 -13.26
CA THR A 180 -17.79 -0.51 -13.35
C THR A 180 -17.10 -0.28 -12.00
N PHE A 181 -17.83 -0.39 -10.89
CA PHE A 181 -17.26 -0.26 -9.55
C PHE A 181 -16.28 -1.38 -9.21
N ILE A 182 -16.59 -2.63 -9.58
CA ILE A 182 -15.67 -3.76 -9.43
C ILE A 182 -14.38 -3.53 -10.23
N LEU A 183 -14.50 -3.07 -11.49
CA LEU A 183 -13.35 -2.75 -12.33
C LEU A 183 -12.50 -1.62 -11.72
N TYR A 184 -13.15 -0.60 -11.16
CA TYR A 184 -12.48 0.49 -10.45
C TYR A 184 -11.68 -0.02 -9.24
N ILE A 185 -12.29 -0.87 -8.39
CA ILE A 185 -11.60 -1.49 -7.25
C ILE A 185 -10.39 -2.29 -7.75
N PHE A 186 -10.58 -3.15 -8.74
CA PHE A 186 -9.49 -3.97 -9.27
C PHE A 186 -8.34 -3.12 -9.81
N ALA A 187 -8.64 -2.05 -10.57
CA ALA A 187 -7.64 -1.12 -11.08
C ALA A 187 -6.90 -0.38 -9.95
N SER A 188 -7.62 0.02 -8.89
CA SER A 188 -7.02 0.70 -7.73
C SER A 188 -6.01 -0.19 -6.98
N ILE A 189 -6.37 -1.47 -6.79
CA ILE A 189 -5.51 -2.48 -6.16
C ILE A 189 -4.27 -2.72 -7.03
N ALA A 190 -4.46 -2.91 -8.35
CA ALA A 190 -3.37 -3.19 -9.27
C ALA A 190 -2.35 -2.03 -9.34
N ILE A 191 -2.81 -0.78 -9.39
CA ILE A 191 -1.92 0.39 -9.42
C ILE A 191 -1.21 0.57 -8.08
N THR A 192 -1.92 0.45 -6.95
CA THR A 192 -1.29 0.58 -5.61
C THR A 192 -0.25 -0.51 -5.39
N PHE A 193 -0.57 -1.75 -5.79
CA PHE A 193 0.38 -2.85 -5.83
C PHE A 193 1.60 -2.50 -6.66
N PHE A 194 1.41 -1.96 -7.87
CA PHE A 194 2.51 -1.61 -8.75
C PHE A 194 3.44 -0.54 -8.14
N LEU A 195 2.87 0.48 -7.51
CA LEU A 195 3.63 1.52 -6.81
C LEU A 195 4.45 0.95 -5.66
N ASN A 196 3.85 0.11 -4.83
CA ASN A 196 4.49 -0.39 -3.61
C ASN A 196 5.50 -1.51 -3.87
N VAL A 197 5.22 -2.39 -4.83
CA VAL A 197 6.02 -3.60 -5.09
C VAL A 197 7.13 -3.34 -6.10
N PHE A 198 6.90 -2.48 -7.11
CA PHE A 198 7.91 -2.19 -8.13
C PHE A 198 8.52 -0.81 -7.98
N VAL A 199 7.68 0.24 -8.03
CA VAL A 199 8.18 1.64 -8.09
C VAL A 199 8.94 2.04 -6.83
N LEU A 200 8.46 1.64 -5.65
CA LEU A 200 9.07 2.01 -4.39
C LEU A 200 10.48 1.39 -4.22
N PRO A 201 10.70 0.07 -4.41
CA PRO A 201 12.06 -0.49 -4.42
C PRO A 201 12.98 0.08 -5.50
N THR A 202 12.45 0.38 -6.70
CA THR A 202 13.28 0.98 -7.76
C THR A 202 13.75 2.38 -7.39
N MET A 203 12.87 3.20 -6.81
CA MET A 203 13.24 4.52 -6.27
C MET A 203 14.27 4.41 -5.14
N TYR A 204 14.09 3.45 -4.23
CA TYR A 204 15.01 3.24 -3.11
C TYR A 204 16.44 2.91 -3.57
N LEU A 205 16.57 2.03 -4.58
CA LEU A 205 17.87 1.56 -5.06
C LEU A 205 18.54 2.53 -6.03
N LYS A 206 17.79 3.05 -7.02
CA LYS A 206 18.34 3.88 -8.09
C LYS A 206 18.33 5.39 -7.79
N ARG A 207 17.66 5.83 -6.72
CA ARG A 207 17.62 7.24 -6.27
C ARG A 207 17.11 8.21 -7.35
N ILE A 208 16.08 7.77 -8.10
CA ILE A 208 15.43 8.52 -9.18
C ILE A 208 14.05 9.05 -8.76
N LYS A 209 13.47 9.96 -9.56
CA LYS A 209 12.13 10.52 -9.33
C LYS A 209 11.04 9.46 -9.58
N ALA A 210 9.87 9.66 -8.98
CA ALA A 210 8.77 8.68 -9.03
C ALA A 210 8.24 8.40 -10.44
N THR A 211 8.20 9.41 -11.32
CA THR A 211 7.74 9.26 -12.71
C THR A 211 8.73 8.47 -13.56
N GLU A 212 10.03 8.72 -13.37
CA GLU A 212 11.12 7.98 -14.03
C GLU A 212 11.16 6.53 -13.53
N ALA A 213 11.01 6.32 -12.22
CA ALA A 213 10.90 5.00 -11.61
C ALA A 213 9.68 4.23 -12.13
N PHE A 214 8.54 4.89 -12.27
CA PHE A 214 7.34 4.29 -12.84
C PHE A 214 7.58 3.82 -14.27
N LYS A 215 8.14 4.69 -15.13
CA LYS A 215 8.44 4.35 -16.52
C LYS A 215 9.44 3.20 -16.61
N LEU A 216 10.52 3.26 -15.83
CA LEU A 216 11.55 2.22 -15.80
C LEU A 216 10.96 0.87 -15.36
N ALA A 217 10.23 0.87 -14.25
CA ALA A 217 9.56 -0.33 -13.73
C ALA A 217 8.55 -0.91 -14.74
N TRP A 218 7.76 -0.06 -15.38
CA TRP A 218 6.77 -0.49 -16.37
C TRP A 218 7.44 -1.16 -17.57
N THR A 219 8.52 -0.56 -18.08
CA THR A 219 9.25 -1.13 -19.22
C THR A 219 9.92 -2.46 -18.89
N GLN A 220 10.57 -2.57 -17.73
CA GLN A 220 11.41 -3.74 -17.42
C GLN A 220 10.62 -4.93 -16.84
N PHE A 221 9.53 -4.66 -16.12
CA PHE A 221 8.77 -5.70 -15.42
C PHE A 221 7.45 -6.03 -16.11
N CYS A 222 6.69 -5.02 -16.57
CA CYS A 222 5.41 -5.25 -17.23
C CYS A 222 5.60 -5.53 -18.73
N LYS A 223 6.19 -4.59 -19.49
CA LYS A 223 6.19 -4.67 -20.96
C LYS A 223 6.88 -5.94 -21.51
N ASP A 224 8.02 -6.32 -20.95
CA ASP A 224 8.78 -7.47 -21.46
C ASP A 224 8.28 -8.82 -20.92
N ARG A 225 7.60 -8.85 -19.77
CA ARG A 225 7.25 -10.09 -19.04
C ARG A 225 5.90 -10.02 -18.31
N MET A 226 4.86 -9.53 -18.99
CA MET A 226 3.50 -9.39 -18.45
C MET A 226 3.03 -10.60 -17.64
N TRP A 227 3.22 -11.81 -18.16
CA TRP A 227 2.77 -13.06 -17.50
C TRP A 227 3.39 -13.27 -16.12
N LYS A 228 4.70 -13.00 -15.96
CA LYS A 228 5.39 -13.20 -14.69
C LYS A 228 5.00 -12.16 -13.64
N SER A 229 4.75 -10.92 -14.08
CA SER A 229 4.24 -9.85 -13.20
C SER A 229 2.81 -10.14 -12.75
N THR A 230 1.95 -10.65 -13.64
CA THR A 230 0.58 -11.04 -13.30
C THR A 230 0.56 -12.22 -12.32
N LEU A 231 1.45 -13.20 -12.49
CA LEU A 231 1.60 -14.30 -11.53
C LEU A 231 2.06 -13.83 -10.14
N LEU A 232 2.99 -12.87 -10.07
CA LEU A 232 3.37 -12.26 -8.79
C LEU A 232 2.18 -11.56 -8.14
N PHE A 233 1.44 -10.77 -8.91
CA PHE A 233 0.24 -10.09 -8.43
C PHE A 233 -0.78 -11.09 -7.87
N LEU A 234 -1.06 -12.17 -8.61
CA LEU A 234 -1.98 -13.21 -8.16
C LEU A 234 -1.48 -13.92 -6.90
N MET A 235 -0.19 -14.28 -6.83
CA MET A 235 0.39 -14.90 -5.64
C MET A 235 0.30 -13.99 -4.41
N MET A 236 0.63 -12.71 -4.58
CA MET A 236 0.59 -11.74 -3.48
C MET A 236 -0.85 -11.45 -3.05
N LEU A 237 -1.81 -11.49 -3.97
CA LEU A 237 -3.24 -11.42 -3.67
C LEU A 237 -3.68 -12.65 -2.84
N MET A 238 -3.30 -13.87 -3.24
CA MET A 238 -3.61 -15.08 -2.48
C MET A 238 -3.01 -15.06 -1.07
N LEU A 239 -1.73 -14.68 -0.95
CA LEU A 239 -1.06 -14.50 0.34
C LEU A 239 -1.74 -13.39 1.16
N GLY A 240 -2.15 -12.30 0.51
CA GLY A 240 -2.84 -11.18 1.13
C GLY A 240 -4.20 -11.58 1.72
N ILE A 241 -4.98 -12.40 1.01
CA ILE A 241 -6.23 -12.98 1.54
C ILE A 241 -5.93 -13.87 2.75
N GLY A 242 -4.93 -14.76 2.65
CA GLY A 242 -4.54 -15.61 3.77
C GLY A 242 -4.14 -14.81 5.02
N ALA A 243 -3.31 -13.78 4.82
CA ALA A 243 -2.91 -12.85 5.88
C ALA A 243 -4.10 -12.08 6.47
N SER A 244 -5.05 -11.66 5.63
CA SER A 244 -6.26 -10.93 6.05
C SER A 244 -7.16 -11.83 6.91
N THR A 245 -7.32 -13.09 6.54
CA THR A 245 -8.10 -14.07 7.33
C THR A 245 -7.47 -14.29 8.70
N ILE A 246 -6.15 -14.51 8.76
CA ILE A 246 -5.43 -14.62 10.04
C ILE A 246 -5.61 -13.35 10.86
N GLY A 247 -5.54 -12.18 10.21
CA GLY A 247 -5.71 -10.90 10.89
C GLY A 247 -7.12 -10.68 11.43
N PHE A 248 -8.15 -11.10 10.70
CA PHE A 248 -9.53 -11.06 11.16
C PHE A 248 -9.71 -11.87 12.45
N PHE A 249 -9.19 -13.10 12.51
CA PHE A 249 -9.21 -13.90 13.74
C PHE A 249 -8.40 -13.24 14.88
N GLY A 250 -7.26 -12.62 14.57
CA GLY A 250 -6.46 -11.89 15.56
C GLY A 250 -7.19 -10.67 16.16
N ILE A 251 -7.94 -9.94 15.36
CA ILE A 251 -8.74 -8.78 15.81
C ILE A 251 -9.89 -9.25 16.71
N LEU A 252 -10.59 -10.32 16.32
CA LEU A 252 -11.66 -10.90 17.15
C LEU A 252 -11.14 -11.38 18.51
N ALA A 253 -9.95 -11.98 18.55
CA ALA A 253 -9.32 -12.43 19.80
C ALA A 253 -8.84 -11.28 20.69
N THR A 254 -8.46 -10.14 20.10
CA THR A 254 -7.92 -8.99 20.84
C THR A 254 -8.95 -7.92 21.18
N CYS A 255 -10.17 -8.04 20.66
CA CYS A 255 -11.47 -7.33 20.82
C CYS A 255 -11.50 -5.82 21.18
N CYS A 256 -10.51 -5.27 21.87
CA CYS A 256 -10.38 -3.87 22.26
C CYS A 256 -8.99 -3.27 21.97
N LEU A 257 -7.92 -4.08 21.92
CA LEU A 257 -6.55 -3.58 21.70
C LEU A 257 -6.17 -3.52 20.21
N GLY A 258 -6.71 -4.42 19.39
CA GLY A 258 -6.48 -4.45 17.94
C GLY A 258 -7.15 -3.31 17.16
N ALA A 259 -8.12 -2.60 17.76
CA ALA A 259 -8.75 -1.45 17.14
C ALA A 259 -7.86 -0.20 17.14
N LEU A 260 -6.83 -0.14 18.00
CA LEU A 260 -5.86 0.94 17.96
C LEU A 260 -4.97 0.79 16.72
N PRO A 261 -4.93 1.78 15.82
CA PRO A 261 -4.33 1.62 14.49
C PRO A 261 -2.82 1.40 14.55
N TYR A 262 -2.16 1.92 15.58
CA TYR A 262 -0.75 1.63 15.85
C TYR A 262 -0.55 0.19 16.32
N VAL A 263 -1.28 -0.26 17.34
CA VAL A 263 -1.15 -1.63 17.90
C VAL A 263 -1.42 -2.67 16.83
N ASN A 264 -2.40 -2.43 15.96
CA ASN A 264 -2.71 -3.27 14.81
C ASN A 264 -1.50 -3.43 13.88
N SER A 265 -0.87 -2.32 13.48
CA SER A 265 0.28 -2.35 12.57
C SER A 265 1.48 -3.08 13.18
N VAL A 266 1.70 -2.91 14.48
CA VAL A 266 2.80 -3.54 15.21
C VAL A 266 2.53 -5.05 15.38
N LEU A 267 1.27 -5.47 15.64
CA LEU A 267 0.87 -6.88 15.68
C LEU A 267 1.06 -7.57 14.32
N PHE A 268 0.71 -6.88 13.22
CA PHE A 268 0.86 -7.37 11.86
C PHE A 268 2.25 -7.13 11.25
N LEU A 269 3.20 -6.66 12.04
CA LEU A 269 4.55 -6.36 11.57
C LEU A 269 5.24 -7.55 10.89
N PRO A 270 5.18 -8.81 11.40
CA PRO A 270 5.76 -9.95 10.70
C PRO A 270 5.19 -10.14 9.29
N ILE A 271 3.88 -9.98 9.14
CA ILE A 271 3.19 -10.10 7.85
C ILE A 271 3.65 -8.98 6.91
N THR A 272 3.65 -7.72 7.36
CA THR A 272 4.08 -6.57 6.55
C THR A 272 5.54 -6.73 6.10
N LEU A 273 6.44 -7.15 7.00
CA LEU A 273 7.84 -7.38 6.65
C LEU A 273 8.02 -8.55 5.70
N PHE A 274 7.27 -9.64 5.88
CA PHE A 274 7.31 -10.76 4.97
C PHE A 274 6.96 -10.32 3.53
N PHE A 275 5.87 -9.59 3.34
CA PHE A 275 5.50 -9.07 2.01
C PHE A 275 6.54 -8.12 1.42
N ALA A 276 7.10 -7.24 2.25
CA ALA A 276 8.17 -6.34 1.81
C ALA A 276 9.42 -7.13 1.41
N CYS A 277 9.91 -8.06 2.24
CA CYS A 277 11.04 -8.93 1.92
C CYS A 277 10.77 -9.79 0.66
N TYR A 278 9.55 -10.30 0.50
CA TYR A 278 9.13 -11.09 -0.65
C TYR A 278 9.24 -10.30 -1.95
N SER A 279 8.74 -9.06 -1.96
CA SER A 279 8.89 -8.17 -3.12
C SER A 279 10.35 -7.90 -3.47
N LEU A 280 11.20 -7.63 -2.47
CA LEU A 280 12.62 -7.36 -2.66
C LEU A 280 13.38 -8.60 -3.18
N CYS A 281 13.12 -9.78 -2.63
CA CYS A 281 13.72 -11.04 -3.07
C CYS A 281 13.27 -11.45 -4.47
N TYR A 282 12.03 -11.14 -4.85
CA TYR A 282 11.54 -11.33 -6.21
C TYR A 282 12.27 -10.42 -7.20
N LEU A 283 12.42 -9.13 -6.86
CA LEU A 283 13.12 -8.16 -7.71
C LEU A 283 14.60 -8.51 -7.91
N GLN A 284 15.27 -9.12 -6.93
CA GLN A 284 16.65 -9.60 -7.06
C GLN A 284 16.82 -10.67 -8.15
N GLN A 285 15.75 -11.37 -8.54
CA GLN A 285 15.83 -12.37 -9.62
C GLN A 285 16.06 -11.74 -11.00
N PHE A 286 15.84 -10.44 -11.16
CA PHE A 286 15.94 -9.75 -12.45
C PHE A 286 17.36 -9.33 -12.83
N GLY A 287 18.34 -9.44 -11.95
CA GLY A 287 19.76 -9.24 -12.28
C GLY A 287 20.56 -8.56 -11.17
N LYS A 288 21.87 -8.43 -11.40
CA LYS A 288 22.84 -7.84 -10.45
C LYS A 288 22.56 -6.37 -10.12
N ASP A 289 21.85 -5.65 -10.99
CA ASP A 289 21.43 -4.28 -10.78
C ASP A 289 20.36 -4.10 -9.68
N TRP A 290 19.71 -5.21 -9.27
CA TRP A 290 18.60 -5.24 -8.32
C TRP A 290 18.99 -5.84 -6.97
N THR A 291 20.26 -5.79 -6.61
CA THR A 291 20.77 -6.34 -5.34
C THR A 291 20.47 -5.39 -4.16
N PHE A 292 19.44 -5.72 -3.39
CA PHE A 292 19.09 -5.00 -2.16
C PHE A 292 19.90 -5.48 -0.94
N PHE A 293 20.13 -6.79 -0.81
CA PHE A 293 20.84 -7.39 0.32
C PHE A 293 22.30 -7.67 -0.07
N LYS A 294 23.18 -6.67 0.06
CA LYS A 294 24.56 -6.75 -0.45
C LYS A 294 25.48 -7.73 0.30
N ASN A 295 25.25 -7.94 1.60
CA ASN A 295 26.16 -8.72 2.46
C ASN A 295 25.51 -10.00 3.00
N LEU A 296 24.53 -10.54 2.29
CA LEU A 296 23.74 -11.69 2.76
C LEU A 296 23.68 -12.76 1.68
N CYS A 297 23.92 -14.00 2.06
CA CYS A 297 23.72 -15.10 1.14
C CYS A 297 22.22 -15.30 0.86
N ARG A 298 21.90 -15.47 -0.42
CA ARG A 298 20.55 -15.59 -0.95
C ARG A 298 19.76 -16.81 -0.46
N PHE A 299 20.43 -17.86 0.01
CA PHE A 299 19.80 -19.12 0.43
C PHE A 299 19.77 -19.29 1.95
N CYS A 300 20.92 -19.12 2.61
CA CYS A 300 21.09 -19.31 4.05
C CYS A 300 20.82 -18.04 4.87
N ASN A 301 20.76 -16.87 4.23
CA ASN A 301 20.68 -15.56 4.88
C ASN A 301 21.85 -15.28 5.86
N TYR A 302 22.98 -15.96 5.63
CA TYR A 302 24.23 -15.77 6.37
C TYR A 302 24.85 -14.43 6.01
N GLU A 303 25.34 -13.70 7.01
CA GLU A 303 26.06 -12.45 6.78
C GLU A 303 27.45 -12.76 6.20
N LEU A 304 27.66 -12.40 4.93
CA LEU A 304 28.92 -12.59 4.21
C LEU A 304 29.97 -11.51 4.57
N HIS A 305 29.82 -10.85 5.71
CA HIS A 305 30.65 -9.71 6.08
C HIS A 305 32.11 -10.15 6.27
N GLY A 306 33.00 -9.76 5.35
CA GLY A 306 34.42 -10.15 5.35
C GLY A 306 34.80 -11.32 4.44
N LEU A 307 33.86 -11.85 3.64
CA LEU A 307 34.14 -12.82 2.58
C LEU A 307 34.25 -12.09 1.22
N GLU A 308 35.18 -12.51 0.35
CA GLU A 308 35.33 -11.94 -0.99
C GLU A 308 34.10 -12.20 -1.87
N ASP A 309 33.80 -11.28 -2.79
CA ASP A 309 32.66 -11.36 -3.71
C ASP A 309 32.74 -12.65 -4.56
N GLY A 310 31.90 -13.64 -4.25
CA GLY A 310 31.86 -14.93 -4.95
C GLY A 310 32.22 -16.16 -4.10
N CYS A 311 32.46 -15.98 -2.79
CA CYS A 311 32.61 -17.11 -1.87
C CYS A 311 31.29 -17.86 -1.64
N VAL A 312 31.37 -19.18 -1.65
CA VAL A 312 30.30 -20.11 -1.27
C VAL A 312 29.85 -19.81 0.16
N CYS A 313 28.55 -19.68 0.44
CA CYS A 313 28.07 -19.50 1.82
C CYS A 313 28.56 -20.68 2.69
N PRO A 314 29.30 -20.43 3.79
CA PRO A 314 29.87 -21.49 4.63
C PRO A 314 28.79 -22.37 5.28
N GLU A 315 27.57 -21.86 5.43
CA GLU A 315 26.44 -22.58 6.03
C GLU A 315 25.62 -23.40 5.03
N CYS A 316 25.41 -22.93 3.78
CA CYS A 316 24.60 -23.67 2.81
C CYS A 316 25.37 -24.27 1.64
N GLY A 317 26.67 -24.01 1.51
CA GLY A 317 27.47 -24.56 0.42
C GLY A 317 27.05 -24.05 -0.97
N LYS A 318 26.28 -22.95 -1.05
CA LYS A 318 25.78 -22.36 -2.30
C LYS A 318 26.39 -20.98 -2.56
N ASN A 319 26.76 -20.73 -3.81
CA ASN A 319 27.14 -19.40 -4.33
C ASN A 319 25.92 -18.49 -4.49
#